data_AF-A0A7V4Q6F0-F1
#
_entry.id   AF-A0A7V4Q6F0-F1
#
_cell.length_a   1.000
_cell.length_b   1.000
_cell.length_c   1.000
_cell.angle_alpha   90.00
_cell.angle_beta   90.00
_cell.angle_gamma   90.00
#
_symmetry.space_group_name_H-M   'P 1'
#
loop_
_entity.id
_entity.type
_entity.pdbx_description
1 polymer ?
#
loop_
_entity_poly.entity_id
_entity_poly.type
_entity_poly.pdbx_seq_one_letter_code
_entity_poly.pdbx_strand_id
1 'polypeptide(L)'
;MRLIPVVFAIASLLFCQTASAGQKSVTFYLDGACVEQDASASNGYLEFALPGSFTPGSLRVKPLAGKSVLRVELVAAEQDRRRRRKIARLELRKGELQGRMQALSRREEIYSAAAKTQSGKAPRKTKASPDPLGSLQQGTDFALARLDSVYRNQRKCLSSLEGVERELAA
;
A
#
# COMPACT_ATOMS: atom_id res chain seq x y z
N MET A 1 63.54 1.02 -4.17
CA MET A 1 62.48 1.12 -3.14
C MET A 1 61.07 1.12 -3.78
N ARG A 2 60.63 0.03 -4.42
CA ARG A 2 59.29 -0.05 -5.05
C ARG A 2 58.51 -1.36 -4.79
N LEU A 3 58.98 -2.20 -3.87
CA LEU A 3 58.35 -3.50 -3.55
C LEU A 3 57.30 -3.42 -2.43
N ILE A 4 57.33 -2.36 -1.62
CA ILE A 4 56.40 -2.14 -0.51
C ILE A 4 54.91 -2.03 -0.94
N PRO A 5 54.54 -1.33 -2.03
CA PRO A 5 53.12 -1.23 -2.40
C PRO A 5 52.53 -2.55 -2.92
N VAL A 6 53.36 -3.43 -3.49
CA VAL A 6 52.92 -4.74 -4.01
C VAL A 6 52.61 -5.70 -2.86
N VAL A 7 53.43 -5.69 -1.80
CA VAL A 7 53.19 -6.53 -0.61
C VAL A 7 51.92 -6.09 0.11
N PHE A 8 51.65 -4.78 0.21
CA PHE A 8 50.41 -4.28 0.81
C PHE A 8 49.17 -4.61 -0.02
N ALA A 9 49.26 -4.56 -1.36
CA ALA A 9 48.16 -4.95 -2.25
C ALA A 9 47.84 -6.45 -2.15
N ILE A 10 48.86 -7.31 -2.09
CA ILE A 10 48.67 -8.77 -1.94
C ILE A 10 48.14 -9.11 -0.53
N ALA A 11 48.59 -8.41 0.52
CA ALA A 11 48.08 -8.59 1.88
C ALA A 11 46.60 -8.19 1.99
N SER A 12 46.15 -7.15 1.27
CA SER A 12 44.74 -6.75 1.28
C SER A 12 43.80 -7.75 0.61
N LEU A 13 44.29 -8.51 -0.38
CA LEU A 13 43.52 -9.57 -1.05
C LEU A 13 43.29 -10.80 -0.14
N LEU A 14 44.15 -11.04 0.84
CA LEU A 14 44.03 -12.16 1.79
C LEU A 14 42.99 -11.92 2.90
N PHE A 15 42.55 -10.67 3.11
CA PHE A 15 41.52 -10.31 4.10
C PHE A 15 40.09 -10.23 3.53
N CYS A 16 39.91 -10.47 2.22
CA CYS A 16 38.59 -10.64 1.63
C CYS A 16 38.04 -12.04 1.97
N GLN A 17 37.55 -12.21 3.20
CA GLN A 17 36.72 -13.36 3.53
C GLN A 17 35.43 -13.27 2.71
N THR A 18 35.28 -14.21 1.79
CA THR A 18 34.05 -14.38 1.02
C THR A 18 32.91 -14.68 1.97
N ALA A 19 31.93 -13.78 2.03
CA ALA A 19 30.63 -14.08 2.62
C ALA A 19 29.96 -15.17 1.77
N SER A 20 30.17 -16.44 2.15
CA SER A 20 29.46 -17.57 1.59
C SER A 20 27.99 -17.44 1.98
N ALA A 21 27.14 -17.15 0.99
CA ALA A 21 25.71 -17.38 1.12
C ALA A 21 25.51 -18.89 1.33
N GLY A 22 25.18 -19.29 2.56
CA GLY A 22 25.06 -20.69 2.93
C GLY A 22 24.03 -21.42 2.09
N GLN A 23 24.29 -22.71 1.82
CA GLN A 23 23.43 -23.55 1.01
C GLN A 23 22.06 -23.67 1.68
N LYS A 24 21.01 -23.26 0.95
CA LYS A 24 19.62 -23.46 1.36
C LYS A 24 19.13 -24.76 0.74
N SER A 25 18.84 -25.75 1.58
CA SER A 25 18.22 -27.01 1.18
C SER A 25 16.76 -27.00 1.61
N VAL A 26 15.87 -27.47 0.72
CA VAL A 26 14.44 -27.59 1.01
C VAL A 26 14.03 -29.02 0.70
N THR A 27 13.53 -29.72 1.72
CA THR A 27 13.03 -31.09 1.60
C THR A 27 11.53 -31.08 1.81
N PHE A 28 10.77 -31.55 0.82
CA PHE A 28 9.33 -31.64 0.90
C PHE A 28 8.90 -32.99 1.48
N TYR A 29 7.98 -32.95 2.44
CA TYR A 29 7.31 -34.08 3.05
C TYR A 29 5.80 -33.99 2.79
N LEU A 30 5.06 -35.06 3.07
CA LEU A 30 3.60 -35.07 2.93
C LEU A 30 2.93 -34.05 3.87
N ASP A 31 3.51 -33.82 5.05
CA ASP A 31 2.95 -32.95 6.09
C ASP A 31 3.52 -31.51 6.06
N GLY A 32 4.46 -31.21 5.17
CA GLY A 32 5.08 -29.88 5.08
C GLY A 32 6.46 -29.86 4.42
N ALA A 33 7.18 -28.75 4.56
CA ALA A 33 8.54 -28.61 4.02
C ALA A 33 9.54 -28.35 5.16
N CYS A 34 10.64 -29.12 5.19
CA CYS A 34 11.79 -28.82 6.02
C CYS A 34 12.74 -27.90 5.23
N VAL A 35 13.15 -26.80 5.86
CA VAL A 35 14.09 -25.85 5.28
C VAL A 35 15.34 -25.86 6.14
N GLU A 36 16.45 -26.32 5.56
CA GLU A 36 17.77 -26.30 6.17
C GLU A 36 18.56 -25.16 5.54
N GLN A 37 19.13 -24.30 6.38
CA GLN A 37 19.92 -23.17 5.91
C GLN A 37 21.11 -22.96 6.83
N ASP A 38 22.29 -23.05 6.24
CA ASP A 38 23.51 -22.66 6.91
C ASP A 38 23.65 -21.14 6.87
N ALA A 39 24.01 -20.56 8.01
CA ALA A 39 24.27 -19.13 8.10
C ALA A 39 25.43 -18.86 9.06
N SER A 40 26.23 -17.85 8.74
CA SER A 40 27.34 -17.41 9.57
C SER A 40 27.16 -15.93 9.92
N ALA A 41 27.45 -15.59 11.17
CA ALA A 41 27.43 -14.21 11.66
C ALA A 41 28.86 -13.65 11.63
N SER A 42 29.07 -12.48 11.00
CA SER A 42 30.35 -11.76 11.07
C SER A 42 30.53 -11.00 12.39
N ASN A 43 29.43 -10.50 12.98
CA ASN A 43 29.44 -9.62 14.16
C ASN A 43 28.80 -10.27 15.41
N GLY A 44 28.86 -11.60 15.54
CA GLY A 44 28.42 -12.31 16.74
C GLY A 44 26.91 -12.46 16.94
N TYR A 45 26.07 -11.82 16.12
CA TYR A 45 24.62 -12.06 16.07
C TYR A 45 24.12 -12.11 14.62
N LEU A 46 22.99 -12.79 14.42
CA LEU A 46 22.33 -12.94 13.12
C LEU A 46 20.82 -12.91 13.31
N GLU A 47 20.14 -12.12 12.49
CA GLU A 47 18.68 -12.13 12.40
C GLU A 47 18.26 -12.98 11.20
N PHE A 48 17.33 -13.90 11.43
CA PHE A 48 16.85 -14.82 10.42
C PHE A 48 15.32 -14.71 10.27
N ALA A 49 14.85 -14.38 9.07
CA ALA A 49 13.43 -14.27 8.78
C ALA A 49 12.82 -15.66 8.61
N LEU A 50 11.94 -16.05 9.53
CA LEU A 50 11.21 -17.31 9.43
C LEU A 50 10.06 -17.19 8.40
N PRO A 51 9.74 -18.28 7.68
CA PRO A 51 8.57 -18.32 6.80
C PRO A 51 7.28 -18.17 7.59
N GLY A 52 6.28 -17.50 7.01
CA GLY A 52 5.00 -17.20 7.70
C GLY A 52 4.16 -18.43 8.07
N SER A 53 4.44 -19.59 7.47
CA SER A 53 3.80 -20.88 7.75
C SER A 53 4.63 -21.74 8.73
N PHE A 54 5.47 -21.11 9.56
CA PHE A 54 6.32 -21.81 10.51
C PHE A 54 5.50 -22.50 11.62
N THR A 55 5.72 -23.80 11.81
CA THR A 55 5.08 -24.57 12.88
C THR A 55 5.80 -24.32 14.22
N PRO A 56 5.11 -23.87 15.28
CA PRO A 56 5.72 -23.67 16.60
C PRO A 56 6.47 -24.92 17.10
N GLY A 57 7.67 -24.75 17.64
CA GLY A 57 8.50 -25.86 18.16
C GLY A 57 9.29 -26.65 17.10
N SER A 58 9.10 -26.37 15.80
CA SER A 58 9.85 -27.04 14.72
C SER A 58 11.26 -26.48 14.49
N LEU A 59 11.59 -25.30 15.04
CA LEU A 59 12.89 -24.67 14.85
C LEU A 59 13.98 -25.49 15.55
N ARG A 60 14.95 -25.97 14.77
CA ARG A 60 16.16 -26.62 15.28
C ARG A 60 17.37 -25.80 14.88
N VAL A 61 18.17 -25.40 15.87
CA VAL A 61 19.43 -24.66 15.63
C VAL A 61 20.58 -25.59 15.99
N LYS A 62 21.46 -25.85 15.01
CA LYS A 62 22.66 -26.66 15.20
C LYS A 62 23.89 -25.79 14.92
N PRO A 63 24.85 -25.70 15.87
CA PRO A 63 26.08 -24.98 15.60
C PRO A 63 26.95 -25.73 14.58
N LEU A 64 27.55 -24.98 13.67
CA LEU A 64 28.52 -25.50 12.71
C LEU A 64 29.93 -25.53 13.33
N ALA A 65 30.69 -26.57 13.00
CA ALA A 65 32.13 -26.69 13.26
C ALA A 65 32.59 -26.40 14.71
N GLY A 66 31.92 -27.00 15.71
CA GLY A 66 32.36 -26.94 17.11
C GLY A 66 32.12 -25.59 17.82
N LYS A 67 31.36 -24.69 17.21
CA LYS A 67 30.90 -23.45 17.86
C LYS A 67 29.78 -23.74 18.86
N SER A 68 29.49 -22.78 19.74
CA SER A 68 28.34 -22.82 20.63
C SER A 68 27.37 -21.69 20.30
N VAL A 69 26.08 -21.94 20.52
CA VAL A 69 25.03 -20.93 20.41
C VAL A 69 24.73 -20.44 21.82
N LEU A 70 24.91 -19.13 22.06
CA LEU A 70 24.68 -18.54 23.39
C LEU A 70 23.20 -18.34 23.68
N ARG A 71 22.47 -17.78 22.71
CA ARG A 71 21.06 -17.41 22.86
C ARG A 71 20.35 -17.48 21.52
N VAL A 72 19.12 -17.98 21.55
CA VAL A 72 18.19 -17.94 20.42
C VAL A 72 16.92 -17.26 20.92
N GLU A 73 16.50 -16.21 20.23
CA GLU A 73 15.28 -15.48 20.53
C GLU A 73 14.38 -15.45 19.31
N LEU A 74 13.11 -15.79 19.52
CA LEU A 74 12.05 -15.62 18.54
C LEU A 74 11.41 -14.27 18.78
N VAL A 75 11.69 -13.31 17.92
CA VAL A 75 11.07 -11.99 17.94
C VAL A 75 10.00 -11.93 16.86
N ALA A 76 8.82 -11.40 17.19
CA ALA A 76 7.77 -11.17 16.21
C ALA A 76 8.30 -10.24 15.11
N ALA A 77 8.18 -10.69 13.85
CA ALA A 77 8.73 -9.95 12.72
C ALA A 77 8.15 -8.53 12.66
N GLU A 78 9.02 -7.54 12.45
CA GLU A 78 8.66 -6.11 12.33
C GLU A 78 7.72 -5.79 11.15
N GLN A 79 7.41 -6.80 10.31
CA GLN A 79 6.42 -6.74 9.24
C GLN A 79 5.06 -6.21 9.73
N ASP A 80 4.73 -6.47 10.99
CA ASP A 80 3.50 -5.99 11.60
C ASP A 80 3.43 -4.47 11.64
N ARG A 81 4.56 -3.77 11.86
CA ARG A 81 4.56 -2.30 11.90
C ARG A 81 4.35 -1.69 10.51
N ARG A 82 4.95 -2.27 9.47
CA ARG A 82 4.74 -1.83 8.07
C ARG A 82 3.31 -2.13 7.61
N ARG A 83 2.78 -3.31 7.95
CA ARG A 83 1.39 -3.69 7.64
C ARG A 83 0.40 -2.79 8.36
N ARG A 84 0.56 -2.56 9.67
CA ARG A 84 -0.28 -1.65 10.47
C ARG A 84 -0.28 -0.23 9.90
N ARG A 85 0.89 0.30 9.51
CA ARG A 85 0.99 1.62 8.84
C ARG A 85 0.24 1.64 7.51
N LYS A 86 0.32 0.57 6.71
CA LYS A 86 -0.42 0.45 5.45
C LYS A 86 -1.93 0.43 5.71
N ILE A 87 -2.40 -0.38 6.67
CA ILE A 87 -3.81 -0.45 7.05
C ILE A 87 -4.31 0.93 7.50
N ALA A 88 -3.60 1.59 8.42
CA ALA A 88 -3.98 2.92 8.89
C ALA A 88 -4.06 3.95 7.75
N ARG A 89 -3.15 3.88 6.77
CA ARG A 89 -3.20 4.74 5.58
C ARG A 89 -4.42 4.44 4.70
N LEU A 90 -4.76 3.16 4.52
CA LEU A 90 -5.92 2.75 3.73
C LEU A 90 -7.24 3.16 4.41
N GLU A 91 -7.33 3.02 5.73
CA GLU A 91 -8.48 3.48 6.51
C GLU A 91 -8.68 4.99 6.40
N LEU A 92 -7.61 5.77 6.52
CA LEU A 92 -7.67 7.22 6.35
C LEU A 92 -8.16 7.59 4.94
N ARG A 93 -7.62 6.92 3.91
CA ARG A 93 -8.04 7.12 2.52
C ARG A 93 -9.51 6.71 2.29
N LYS A 94 -9.98 5.65 2.94
CA LYS A 94 -11.39 5.25 2.91
C LYS A 94 -12.28 6.35 3.48
N GLY A 95 -11.90 6.92 4.63
CA GLY A 95 -12.62 8.04 5.25
C GLY A 95 -12.70 9.28 4.33
N GLU A 96 -11.60 9.64 3.68
CA GLU A 96 -11.57 10.75 2.71
C GLU A 96 -12.50 10.51 1.51
N LEU A 97 -12.49 9.29 0.96
CA LEU A 97 -13.36 8.92 -0.17
C LEU A 97 -14.84 8.91 0.24
N GLN A 98 -15.16 8.45 1.45
CA GLN A 98 -16.52 8.51 2.00
C GLN A 98 -16.99 9.96 2.20
N GLY A 99 -16.14 10.82 2.77
CA GLY A 99 -16.44 12.25 2.91
C GLY A 99 -16.66 12.93 1.55
N ARG A 100 -15.82 12.59 0.55
CA ARG A 100 -16.00 13.06 -0.83
C ARG A 100 -17.31 12.57 -1.45
N MET A 101 -17.71 11.33 -1.19
CA MET A 101 -18.98 10.78 -1.65
C MET A 101 -20.18 11.56 -1.09
N GLN A 102 -20.17 11.82 0.22
CA GLN A 102 -21.21 12.62 0.87
C GLN A 102 -21.28 14.03 0.28
N ALA A 103 -20.13 14.67 0.03
CA ALA A 103 -20.08 15.98 -0.61
C ALA A 103 -20.64 15.95 -2.04
N LEU A 104 -20.38 14.89 -2.81
CA LEU A 104 -20.94 14.72 -4.16
C LEU A 104 -22.46 14.48 -4.12
N SER A 105 -22.97 13.70 -3.16
CA SER A 105 -24.40 13.48 -2.95
C SER A 105 -25.14 14.79 -2.62
N ARG A 106 -24.59 15.62 -1.72
CA ARG A 106 -25.16 16.96 -1.45
C ARG A 106 -25.16 17.85 -2.70
N ARG A 107 -24.11 17.79 -3.52
CA ARG A 107 -24.05 18.55 -4.78
C ARG A 107 -25.11 18.07 -5.78
N GLU A 108 -25.36 16.77 -5.85
CA GLU A 108 -26.43 16.20 -6.66
C GLU A 108 -27.80 16.75 -6.24
N GLU A 109 -28.09 16.77 -4.93
CA GLU A 109 -29.33 17.35 -4.39
C GLU A 109 -29.48 18.82 -4.78
N ILE A 110 -28.40 19.61 -4.66
CA ILE A 110 -28.42 21.04 -5.03
C ILE A 110 -28.69 21.23 -6.53
N TYR A 111 -27.97 20.52 -7.40
CA TYR A 111 -28.13 20.71 -8.84
C TYR A 111 -29.44 20.12 -9.38
N SER A 112 -29.93 19.03 -8.80
CA SER A 112 -31.24 18.48 -9.14
C SER A 112 -32.37 19.41 -8.69
N ALA A 113 -32.28 20.00 -7.50
CA ALA A 113 -33.20 21.04 -7.06
C ALA A 113 -33.13 22.30 -7.93
N ALA A 114 -31.92 22.71 -8.34
CA ALA A 114 -31.72 23.85 -9.24
C ALA A 114 -32.36 23.59 -10.62
N ALA A 115 -32.14 22.41 -11.21
CA ALA A 115 -32.73 22.03 -12.49
C ALA A 115 -34.27 22.04 -12.42
N LYS A 116 -34.86 21.48 -11.35
CA LYS A 116 -36.32 21.52 -11.10
C LYS A 116 -36.83 22.95 -10.96
N THR A 117 -36.12 23.78 -10.20
CA THR A 117 -36.50 25.18 -9.96
C THR A 117 -36.44 26.01 -11.23
N GLN A 118 -35.43 25.81 -12.08
CA GLN A 118 -35.33 26.53 -13.35
C GLN A 118 -36.40 26.07 -14.35
N SER A 119 -36.69 24.77 -14.43
CA SER A 119 -37.76 24.24 -15.28
C SER A 119 -39.16 24.73 -14.88
N GLY A 120 -39.41 24.89 -13.58
CA GLY A 120 -40.70 25.38 -13.05
C GLY A 120 -40.91 26.90 -13.08
N LYS A 121 -39.90 27.69 -13.44
CA LYS A 121 -40.03 29.16 -13.47
C LYS A 121 -40.79 29.62 -14.71
N ALA A 122 -41.88 30.35 -14.51
CA ALA A 122 -42.58 31.01 -15.61
C ALA A 122 -41.70 32.13 -16.22
N PRO A 123 -41.42 32.11 -17.54
CA PRO A 123 -40.64 33.15 -18.19
C PRO A 123 -41.38 34.50 -18.10
N ARG A 124 -40.74 35.49 -17.48
CA ARG A 124 -41.25 36.86 -17.40
C ARG A 124 -40.27 37.82 -18.05
N LYS A 125 -40.74 38.55 -19.05
CA LYS A 125 -39.95 39.61 -19.69
C LYS A 125 -39.80 40.76 -18.70
N THR A 126 -38.56 41.10 -18.35
CA THR A 126 -38.24 42.23 -17.47
C THR A 126 -37.15 43.08 -18.09
N LYS A 127 -36.98 44.32 -17.64
CA LYS A 127 -35.91 45.21 -18.13
C LYS A 127 -34.51 44.60 -17.92
N ALA A 128 -34.35 43.74 -16.91
CA ALA A 128 -33.10 43.04 -16.60
C ALA A 128 -32.90 41.73 -17.39
N SER A 129 -33.96 41.15 -17.93
CA SER A 129 -33.93 39.89 -18.70
C SER A 129 -34.72 40.06 -20.01
N PRO A 130 -34.09 40.63 -21.06
CA PRO A 130 -34.76 40.93 -22.32
C PRO A 130 -35.19 39.66 -23.07
N ASP A 131 -34.47 38.55 -22.89
CA ASP A 131 -34.83 37.20 -23.40
C ASP A 131 -34.92 36.18 -22.24
N PRO A 132 -36.12 36.02 -21.63
CA PRO A 132 -36.30 35.11 -20.50
C PRO A 132 -36.20 33.63 -20.90
N LEU A 133 -36.54 33.26 -22.14
CA LEU A 133 -36.50 31.87 -22.59
C LEU A 133 -35.06 31.38 -22.75
N GLY A 134 -34.21 32.17 -23.42
CA GLY A 134 -32.79 31.85 -23.56
C GLY A 134 -32.09 31.76 -22.20
N SER A 135 -32.39 32.66 -21.27
CA SER A 135 -31.80 32.64 -19.92
C SER A 135 -32.19 31.39 -19.11
N LEU A 136 -33.44 30.92 -19.24
CA LEU A 136 -33.93 29.72 -18.58
C LEU A 136 -33.28 28.47 -19.16
N GLN A 137 -33.21 28.36 -20.49
CA GLN A 137 -32.56 27.26 -21.19
C GLN A 137 -31.08 27.15 -20.80
N GLN A 138 -30.36 28.27 -20.79
CA GLN A 138 -28.96 28.30 -20.36
C GLN A 138 -28.79 27.86 -18.91
N GLY A 139 -29.70 28.28 -18.02
CA GLY A 139 -29.69 27.88 -16.60
C GLY A 139 -29.98 26.39 -16.41
N THR A 140 -30.91 25.82 -17.17
CA THR A 140 -31.21 24.37 -17.14
C THR A 140 -30.05 23.56 -17.70
N ASP A 141 -29.48 23.96 -18.83
CA ASP A 141 -28.37 23.27 -19.47
C ASP A 141 -27.13 23.26 -18.57
N PHE A 142 -26.87 24.38 -17.90
CA PHE A 142 -25.80 24.47 -16.91
C PHE A 142 -26.01 23.49 -15.75
N ALA A 143 -27.23 23.43 -15.19
CA ALA A 143 -27.54 22.53 -14.08
C ALA A 143 -27.39 21.05 -14.47
N LEU A 144 -27.85 20.69 -15.67
CA LEU A 144 -27.72 19.33 -16.21
C LEU A 144 -26.26 18.95 -16.47
N ALA A 145 -25.48 19.82 -17.10
CA ALA A 145 -24.05 19.58 -17.33
C ALA A 145 -23.27 19.40 -16.00
N ARG A 146 -23.66 20.13 -14.95
CA ARG A 146 -23.10 19.96 -13.61
C ARG A 146 -23.53 18.63 -12.97
N LEU A 147 -24.77 18.20 -13.11
CA LEU A 147 -25.23 16.89 -12.65
C LEU A 147 -24.44 15.75 -13.31
N ASP A 148 -24.25 15.79 -14.62
CA ASP A 148 -23.45 14.78 -15.34
C ASP A 148 -22.02 14.71 -14.80
N SER A 149 -21.42 15.87 -14.51
CA SER A 149 -20.09 15.91 -13.91
C SER A 149 -20.06 15.30 -12.50
N VAL A 150 -21.12 15.48 -11.71
CA VAL A 150 -21.27 14.88 -10.37
C VAL A 150 -21.38 13.36 -10.52
N TYR A 151 -22.24 12.85 -11.40
CA TYR A 151 -22.39 11.40 -11.62
C TYR A 151 -21.10 10.73 -12.08
N ARG A 152 -20.35 11.36 -13.02
CA ARG A 152 -19.04 10.84 -13.43
C ARG A 152 -18.06 10.77 -12.27
N ASN A 153 -18.07 11.78 -11.40
CA ASN A 153 -17.20 11.81 -10.22
C ASN A 153 -17.62 10.81 -9.14
N GLN A 154 -18.93 10.59 -8.94
CA GLN A 154 -19.43 9.56 -8.04
C GLN A 154 -18.97 8.17 -8.49
N ARG A 155 -19.13 7.83 -9.77
CA ARG A 155 -18.65 6.54 -10.31
C ARG A 155 -17.16 6.32 -10.09
N LYS A 156 -16.33 7.34 -10.33
CA LYS A 156 -14.87 7.29 -10.06
C LYS A 156 -14.55 7.14 -8.57
N CYS A 157 -15.33 7.78 -7.71
CA CYS A 157 -15.14 7.71 -6.27
C CYS A 157 -15.55 6.33 -5.73
N LEU A 158 -16.65 5.75 -6.24
CA LEU A 158 -17.08 4.39 -5.92
C LEU A 158 -16.03 3.35 -6.32
N SER A 159 -15.53 3.40 -7.56
CA SER A 159 -14.50 2.44 -8.00
C SER A 159 -13.20 2.55 -7.18
N SER A 160 -12.83 3.77 -6.77
CA SER A 160 -11.69 3.99 -5.89
C SER A 160 -11.92 3.45 -4.48
N LEU A 161 -13.15 3.57 -3.96
CA LEU A 161 -13.54 3.09 -2.64
C LEU A 161 -13.54 1.56 -2.61
N GLU A 162 -14.13 0.92 -3.62
CA GLU A 162 -14.08 -0.54 -3.81
C GLU A 162 -12.64 -1.05 -3.88
N GLY A 163 -11.75 -0.33 -4.57
CA GLY A 163 -10.32 -0.66 -4.62
C GLY A 163 -9.66 -0.66 -3.23
N VAL A 164 -9.92 0.38 -2.44
CA VAL A 164 -9.41 0.47 -1.06
C VAL A 164 -9.99 -0.62 -0.17
N GLU A 165 -11.27 -0.96 -0.33
CA GLU A 165 -11.91 -2.04 0.44
C GLU A 165 -11.35 -3.42 0.11
N ARG A 166 -11.06 -3.69 -1.17
CA ARG A 166 -10.36 -4.91 -1.58
C ARG A 166 -8.95 -4.98 -0.99
N GLU A 167 -8.23 -3.86 -0.96
CA GLU A 167 -6.89 -3.81 -0.35
C GLU A 167 -6.90 -3.97 1.17
N LEU A 168 -7.99 -3.58 1.85
CA LEU A 168 -8.16 -3.79 3.29
C LEU A 168 -8.58 -5.22 3.63
N ALA A 169 -9.27 -5.90 2.72
CA ALA A 169 -9.69 -7.29 2.89
C ALA A 169 -8.57 -8.33 2.62
N ALA A 170 -7.44 -7.89 2.05
CA ALA A 170 -6.26 -8.71 1.74
C ALA A 170 -5.19 -8.65 2.86
#